data_AF-A0AAW8TA91-F1
#
_entry.id   AF-A0AAW8TA91-F1
#
_cell.length_a   1.000
_cell.length_b   1.000
_cell.length_c   1.000
_cell.angle_alpha   90.00
_cell.angle_beta   90.00
_cell.angle_gamma   90.00
#
_symmetry.space_group_name_H-M   'P 1'
#
loop_
_entity.id
_entity.type
_entity.pdbx_description
1 polymer ?
#
loop_
_entity_poly.entity_id
_entity_poly.type
_entity_poly.pdbx_seq_one_letter_code
_entity_poly.pdbx_strand_id
1 'polypeptide(L)'
;MDSDFKKNLVLKPVGEEHLAQYDELLSYVFQVTESDIENSGYENKREMVRAKKPVLEQSKVFGWFHDENLISQIAIYPCEVNIHGKLFQMGGVTGVGTYPEYANHGLMKDLIEKALIQMRKDRQWISYLYPYNIPYYRRKGWEIMSDKLSFKIKDTQLPKQVDLPGIVERKEVDDPDVYQVYHEFALNNHGAMIRKELNWEEYWRFENEEERIAAIYYDADKKPTGVLFYWISDEVFHIKEMFYLNQEARNGLWNFISAHFSMVYWVKGDIFKNEPLSFLLDDSEITETIAPFFMARIVDVKEFLLEYPFEKPVEPFYFVVDDPIAEWNNGIFALSWDEDGKLHLSDEPKGKRIRLNIQTLTCMLMNYRRAAYLARIERLDADNKAIELLESTIPDMEAYFSDYF
;
A
#
# COMPACT_ATOMS: atom_id res chain seq x y z
N MET A 1 -5.57 -13.19 -36.26
CA MET A 1 -6.89 -13.71 -35.84
C MET A 1 -7.49 -12.92 -34.67
N ASP A 2 -6.70 -12.24 -33.83
CA ASP A 2 -7.23 -11.44 -32.69
C ASP A 2 -7.97 -10.13 -33.03
N SER A 3 -7.70 -9.51 -34.19
CA SER A 3 -8.23 -8.17 -34.48
C SER A 3 -9.73 -8.14 -34.80
N ASP A 4 -10.36 -9.27 -35.10
CA ASP A 4 -11.80 -9.31 -35.40
C ASP A 4 -12.66 -9.50 -34.16
N PHE A 5 -12.15 -10.15 -33.11
CA PHE A 5 -12.91 -10.36 -31.87
C PHE A 5 -13.15 -9.05 -31.12
N LYS A 6 -12.12 -8.21 -30.98
CA LYS A 6 -12.23 -6.90 -30.31
C LYS A 6 -13.15 -5.92 -31.02
N LYS A 7 -13.42 -6.08 -32.33
CA LYS A 7 -14.30 -5.17 -33.09
C LYS A 7 -15.75 -5.22 -32.60
N ASN A 8 -16.15 -6.33 -31.98
CA ASN A 8 -17.50 -6.51 -31.44
C ASN A 8 -17.59 -6.12 -29.96
N LEU A 9 -16.49 -5.63 -29.37
CA LEU A 9 -16.44 -5.26 -27.97
C LEU A 9 -16.45 -3.74 -27.82
N VAL A 10 -17.06 -3.26 -26.74
CA VAL A 10 -17.14 -1.82 -26.42
C VAL A 10 -16.49 -1.55 -25.07
N LEU A 11 -15.47 -0.68 -25.04
CA LEU A 11 -14.86 -0.18 -23.82
C LEU A 11 -15.59 1.10 -23.39
N LYS A 12 -16.25 1.09 -22.23
CA LYS A 12 -16.99 2.25 -21.70
C LYS A 12 -16.93 2.31 -20.17
N PRO A 13 -17.27 3.46 -19.56
CA PRO A 13 -17.51 3.54 -18.12
C PRO A 13 -18.63 2.57 -17.69
N VAL A 14 -18.52 2.03 -16.48
CA VAL A 14 -19.53 1.17 -15.87
C VAL A 14 -20.31 2.02 -14.87
N GLY A 15 -21.54 2.38 -15.23
CA GLY A 15 -22.47 3.11 -14.34
C GLY A 15 -23.25 2.19 -13.41
N GLU A 16 -24.06 2.79 -12.52
CA GLU A 16 -24.90 2.09 -11.54
C GLU A 16 -25.86 1.07 -12.18
N GLU A 17 -26.31 1.32 -13.40
CA GLU A 17 -27.17 0.41 -14.16
C GLU A 17 -26.53 -0.96 -14.44
N HIS A 18 -25.20 -1.05 -14.35
CA HIS A 18 -24.44 -2.27 -14.56
C HIS A 18 -23.96 -2.93 -13.25
N LEU A 19 -24.35 -2.41 -12.07
CA LEU A 19 -23.85 -2.87 -10.77
C LEU A 19 -24.06 -4.37 -10.56
N ALA A 20 -25.21 -4.91 -10.97
CA ALA A 20 -25.49 -6.34 -10.88
C ALA A 20 -24.50 -7.20 -11.68
N GLN A 21 -24.13 -6.76 -12.88
CA GLN A 21 -23.15 -7.46 -13.72
C GLN A 21 -21.73 -7.32 -13.15
N TYR A 22 -21.42 -6.16 -12.59
CA TYR A 22 -20.15 -5.92 -11.89
C TYR A 22 -19.96 -6.86 -10.71
N ASP A 23 -20.99 -6.97 -9.85
CA ASP A 23 -20.98 -7.82 -8.66
C ASP A 23 -20.91 -9.31 -9.05
N GLU A 24 -21.59 -9.70 -10.13
CA GLU A 24 -21.54 -11.06 -10.67
C GLU A 24 -20.14 -11.43 -11.14
N LEU A 25 -19.51 -10.56 -11.94
CA LEU A 25 -18.16 -10.76 -12.42
C LEU A 25 -17.16 -10.79 -11.26
N LEU A 26 -17.25 -9.86 -10.32
CA LEU A 26 -16.40 -9.82 -9.12
C LEU A 26 -16.57 -11.12 -8.31
N SER A 27 -17.81 -11.55 -8.07
CA SER A 27 -18.13 -12.80 -7.38
C SER A 27 -17.60 -14.03 -8.13
N TYR A 28 -17.45 -13.98 -9.44
CA TYR A 28 -16.87 -15.08 -10.20
C TYR A 28 -15.35 -15.14 -10.06
N VAL A 29 -14.66 -14.02 -10.30
CA VAL A 29 -13.19 -13.98 -10.38
C VAL A 29 -12.51 -13.92 -9.02
N PHE A 30 -13.17 -13.34 -8.03
CA PHE A 30 -12.60 -13.14 -6.70
C PHE A 30 -12.78 -14.41 -5.89
N GLN A 31 -11.71 -15.17 -5.67
CA GLN A 31 -11.77 -16.40 -4.87
C GLN A 31 -11.67 -16.02 -3.40
N VAL A 32 -12.77 -16.26 -2.67
CA VAL A 32 -12.88 -16.08 -1.23
C VAL A 32 -12.97 -17.48 -0.64
N THR A 33 -12.14 -17.80 0.35
CA THR A 33 -12.19 -19.11 1.00
C THR A 33 -13.39 -19.17 1.96
N GLU A 34 -13.86 -20.36 2.30
CA GLU A 34 -14.91 -20.51 3.32
C GLU A 34 -14.45 -19.93 4.67
N SER A 35 -13.17 -20.08 5.01
CA SER A 35 -12.58 -19.47 6.21
C SER A 35 -12.62 -17.94 6.19
N ASP A 36 -12.41 -17.31 5.03
CA ASP A 36 -12.51 -15.84 4.92
C ASP A 36 -13.96 -15.37 5.15
N ILE A 37 -14.94 -16.15 4.66
CA ILE A 37 -16.37 -15.85 4.87
C ILE A 37 -16.71 -16.00 6.36
N GLU A 38 -16.33 -17.11 6.99
CA GLU A 38 -16.58 -17.36 8.41
C GLU A 38 -15.94 -16.28 9.31
N ASN A 39 -14.70 -15.89 9.02
CA ASN A 39 -13.98 -14.89 9.81
C ASN A 39 -14.43 -13.44 9.57
N SER A 40 -15.11 -13.18 8.45
CA SER A 40 -15.56 -11.83 8.07
C SER A 40 -16.92 -11.42 8.64
N GLY A 41 -17.64 -12.36 9.26
CA GLY A 41 -18.98 -12.11 9.82
C GLY A 41 -20.12 -12.07 8.79
N TYR A 42 -19.85 -12.33 7.51
CA TYR A 42 -20.88 -12.42 6.46
C TYR A 42 -21.42 -13.84 6.29
N GLU A 43 -22.70 -13.99 5.92
CA GLU A 43 -23.30 -15.32 5.75
C GLU A 43 -22.78 -16.04 4.49
N ASN A 44 -22.43 -15.26 3.45
CA ASN A 44 -21.99 -15.81 2.18
C ASN A 44 -21.19 -14.81 1.34
N LYS A 45 -20.52 -15.32 0.30
CA LYS A 45 -19.71 -14.55 -0.65
C LYS A 45 -20.43 -13.38 -1.30
N ARG A 46 -21.73 -13.51 -1.62
CA ARG A 46 -22.47 -12.44 -2.30
C ARG A 46 -22.70 -11.24 -1.38
N GLU A 47 -22.93 -11.48 -0.10
CA GLU A 47 -23.02 -10.39 0.89
C GLU A 47 -21.68 -9.68 1.05
N MET A 48 -20.59 -10.44 1.14
CA MET A 48 -19.24 -9.88 1.24
C MET A 48 -18.85 -9.04 0.01
N VAL A 49 -19.29 -9.44 -1.19
CA VAL A 49 -19.11 -8.64 -2.43
C VAL A 49 -19.99 -7.38 -2.42
N ARG A 50 -21.28 -7.51 -2.04
CA ARG A 50 -22.19 -6.35 -1.90
C ARG A 50 -21.71 -5.35 -0.87
N ALA A 51 -21.03 -5.81 0.17
CA ALA A 51 -20.45 -4.95 1.18
C ALA A 51 -19.47 -3.95 0.54
N LYS A 52 -18.78 -4.31 -0.56
CA LYS A 52 -17.85 -3.41 -1.29
C LYS A 52 -18.51 -2.26 -2.05
N LYS A 53 -19.85 -2.18 -2.11
CA LYS A 53 -20.59 -1.15 -2.86
C LYS A 53 -20.15 0.30 -2.55
N PRO A 54 -19.89 0.71 -1.30
CA PRO A 54 -19.49 2.09 -1.00
C PRO A 54 -18.18 2.51 -1.70
N VAL A 55 -17.18 1.62 -1.78
CA VAL A 55 -15.93 1.87 -2.52
C VAL A 55 -16.21 2.04 -4.01
N LEU A 56 -17.13 1.25 -4.56
CA LEU A 56 -17.51 1.32 -5.96
C LEU A 56 -18.21 2.63 -6.31
N GLU A 57 -19.09 3.12 -5.44
CA GLU A 57 -19.79 4.40 -5.60
C GLU A 57 -18.83 5.59 -5.65
N GLN A 58 -17.72 5.51 -4.91
CA GLN A 58 -16.66 6.52 -4.93
C GLN A 58 -15.63 6.30 -6.05
N SER A 59 -15.66 5.14 -6.70
CA SER A 59 -14.67 4.75 -7.71
C SER A 59 -15.10 5.15 -9.11
N LYS A 60 -14.10 5.41 -9.97
CA LYS A 60 -14.32 5.45 -11.42
C LYS A 60 -14.14 4.05 -11.98
N VAL A 61 -15.21 3.48 -12.52
CA VAL A 61 -15.22 2.11 -13.03
C VAL A 61 -15.26 2.09 -14.56
N PHE A 62 -14.43 1.25 -15.17
CA PHE A 62 -14.39 1.02 -16.62
C PHE A 62 -14.50 -0.46 -16.92
N GLY A 63 -15.08 -0.79 -18.08
CA GLY A 63 -15.25 -2.18 -18.47
C GLY A 63 -15.37 -2.39 -19.98
N TRP A 64 -15.01 -3.60 -20.38
CA TRP A 64 -15.30 -4.13 -21.71
C TRP A 64 -16.66 -4.81 -21.71
N PHE A 65 -17.43 -4.54 -22.75
CA PHE A 65 -18.74 -5.13 -22.98
C PHE A 65 -18.73 -5.94 -24.26
N HIS A 66 -19.33 -7.12 -24.23
CA HIS A 66 -19.75 -7.86 -25.41
C HIS A 66 -21.27 -7.75 -25.49
N ASP A 67 -21.77 -7.04 -26.50
CA ASP A 67 -23.14 -6.56 -26.56
C ASP A 67 -23.49 -5.73 -25.30
N GLU A 68 -24.45 -6.20 -24.48
CA GLU A 68 -24.85 -5.54 -23.23
C GLU A 68 -24.20 -6.16 -21.97
N ASN A 69 -23.35 -7.18 -22.14
CA ASN A 69 -22.76 -7.93 -21.03
C ASN A 69 -21.34 -7.43 -20.70
N LEU A 70 -21.11 -7.10 -19.44
CA LEU A 70 -19.81 -6.73 -18.87
C LEU A 70 -18.93 -7.99 -18.76
N ILE A 71 -17.79 -7.98 -19.45
CA ILE A 71 -16.90 -9.14 -19.57
C ILE A 71 -15.53 -8.94 -18.94
N SER A 72 -15.13 -7.69 -18.69
CA SER A 72 -13.90 -7.32 -18.03
C SER A 72 -14.06 -5.95 -17.37
N GLN A 73 -13.51 -5.74 -16.18
CA GLN A 73 -13.70 -4.51 -15.42
C GLN A 73 -12.45 -4.09 -14.61
N ILE A 74 -12.35 -2.80 -14.31
CA ILE A 74 -11.36 -2.19 -13.42
C ILE A 74 -12.02 -1.01 -12.69
N ALA A 75 -11.70 -0.83 -11.41
CA ALA A 75 -12.14 0.32 -10.62
C ALA A 75 -10.92 1.11 -10.13
N ILE A 76 -11.05 2.45 -10.13
CA ILE A 76 -10.07 3.39 -9.60
C ILE A 76 -10.69 4.05 -8.38
N TYR A 77 -10.27 3.62 -7.20
CA TYR A 77 -10.68 4.14 -5.90
C TYR A 77 -9.80 5.34 -5.52
N PRO A 78 -10.35 6.55 -5.39
CA PRO A 78 -9.56 7.72 -5.02
C PRO A 78 -9.18 7.69 -3.54
N CYS A 79 -7.88 7.78 -3.27
CA CYS A 79 -7.31 7.82 -1.94
C CYS A 79 -6.31 8.96 -1.79
N GLU A 80 -5.84 9.19 -0.56
CA GLU A 80 -4.71 10.06 -0.27
C GLU A 80 -3.69 9.28 0.55
N VAL A 81 -2.40 9.46 0.25
CA VAL A 81 -1.30 8.73 0.91
C VAL A 81 -0.17 9.68 1.27
N ASN A 82 0.59 9.33 2.29
CA ASN A 82 1.84 9.99 2.63
C ASN A 82 3.01 9.39 1.85
N ILE A 83 3.75 10.22 1.13
CA ILE A 83 5.06 9.88 0.55
C ILE A 83 6.09 10.79 1.20
N HIS A 84 6.83 10.24 2.18
CA HIS A 84 7.98 10.90 2.82
C HIS A 84 7.65 12.29 3.40
N GLY A 85 6.49 12.39 4.06
CA GLY A 85 5.96 13.62 4.67
C GLY A 85 5.08 14.47 3.75
N LYS A 86 4.99 14.15 2.45
CA LYS A 86 4.15 14.87 1.48
C LYS A 86 2.90 14.07 1.14
N LEU A 87 1.74 14.72 1.13
CA LEU A 87 0.48 14.10 0.72
C LEU A 87 0.34 14.02 -0.79
N PHE A 88 -0.02 12.84 -1.30
CA PHE A 88 -0.28 12.56 -2.70
C PHE A 88 -1.70 12.03 -2.89
N GLN A 89 -2.38 12.54 -3.93
CA GLN A 89 -3.58 11.88 -4.44
C GLN A 89 -3.18 10.55 -5.09
N MET A 90 -3.80 9.47 -4.65
CA MET A 90 -3.49 8.10 -5.04
C MET A 90 -4.69 7.46 -5.72
N GLY A 91 -4.44 6.76 -6.83
CA GLY A 91 -5.44 5.93 -7.51
C GLY A 91 -5.32 4.47 -7.11
N GLY A 92 -6.23 3.99 -6.27
CA GLY A 92 -6.29 2.60 -5.83
C GLY A 92 -6.94 1.72 -6.90
N VAL A 93 -6.19 0.78 -7.48
CA VAL A 93 -6.75 -0.15 -8.47
C VAL A 93 -7.38 -1.33 -7.74
N THR A 94 -8.70 -1.47 -7.85
CA THR A 94 -9.48 -2.58 -7.30
C THR A 94 -10.45 -3.14 -8.33
N GLY A 95 -11.18 -4.19 -7.96
CA GLY A 95 -12.29 -4.70 -8.76
C GLY A 95 -11.89 -5.37 -10.06
N VAL A 96 -10.60 -5.65 -10.25
CA VAL A 96 -10.03 -6.14 -11.50
C VAL A 96 -10.47 -7.57 -11.78
N GLY A 97 -11.11 -7.76 -12.92
CA GLY A 97 -11.64 -9.06 -13.31
C GLY A 97 -11.90 -9.19 -14.81
N THR A 98 -11.81 -10.41 -15.33
CA THR A 98 -12.19 -10.77 -16.70
C THR A 98 -12.75 -12.19 -16.68
N TYR A 99 -13.90 -12.42 -17.30
CA TYR A 99 -14.41 -13.78 -17.47
C TYR A 99 -13.41 -14.64 -18.28
N PRO A 100 -13.19 -15.90 -17.90
CA PRO A 100 -12.10 -16.72 -18.43
C PRO A 100 -12.19 -16.97 -19.94
N GLU A 101 -13.40 -17.09 -20.50
CA GLU A 101 -13.63 -17.23 -21.94
C GLU A 101 -13.25 -15.99 -22.75
N TYR A 102 -13.10 -14.83 -22.10
CA TYR A 102 -12.60 -13.58 -22.69
C TYR A 102 -11.14 -13.27 -22.33
N ALA A 103 -10.52 -14.08 -21.46
CA ALA A 103 -9.11 -13.91 -21.08
C ALA A 103 -8.17 -14.11 -22.28
N ASN A 104 -6.91 -13.65 -22.14
CA ASN A 104 -5.86 -13.72 -23.16
C ASN A 104 -6.04 -12.85 -24.42
N HIS A 105 -7.15 -12.11 -24.57
CA HIS A 105 -7.32 -11.13 -25.67
C HIS A 105 -6.76 -9.74 -25.34
N GLY A 106 -6.02 -9.59 -24.24
CA GLY A 106 -5.42 -8.30 -23.84
C GLY A 106 -6.39 -7.23 -23.33
N LEU A 107 -7.65 -7.58 -23.04
CA LEU A 107 -8.68 -6.64 -22.56
C LEU A 107 -8.26 -5.85 -21.31
N MET A 108 -7.66 -6.54 -20.34
CA MET A 108 -7.18 -5.93 -19.11
C MET A 108 -5.98 -4.99 -19.33
N LYS A 109 -5.19 -5.18 -20.41
CA LYS A 109 -4.13 -4.21 -20.77
C LYS A 109 -4.77 -2.87 -21.14
N ASP A 110 -5.81 -2.91 -21.97
CA ASP A 110 -6.51 -1.72 -22.46
C ASP A 110 -7.23 -1.00 -21.31
N LEU A 111 -7.81 -1.75 -20.36
CA LEU A 111 -8.41 -1.20 -19.13
C LEU A 111 -7.38 -0.51 -18.24
N ILE A 112 -6.19 -1.11 -18.06
CA ILE A 112 -5.09 -0.49 -17.29
C ILE A 112 -4.63 0.80 -17.96
N GLU A 113 -4.47 0.81 -19.28
CA GLU A 113 -4.10 2.03 -20.03
C GLU A 113 -5.16 3.13 -19.83
N LYS A 114 -6.44 2.78 -19.98
CA LYS A 114 -7.56 3.69 -19.71
C LYS A 114 -7.53 4.23 -18.29
N ALA A 115 -7.24 3.38 -17.32
CA ALA A 115 -7.17 3.76 -15.92
C ALA A 115 -6.02 4.74 -15.64
N LEU A 116 -4.83 4.53 -16.20
CA LEU A 116 -3.71 5.48 -16.04
C LEU A 116 -3.99 6.83 -16.69
N ILE A 117 -4.63 6.83 -17.86
CA ILE A 117 -5.09 8.08 -18.50
C ILE A 117 -6.07 8.81 -17.59
N GLN A 118 -6.98 8.08 -16.94
CA GLN A 118 -7.95 8.68 -16.03
C GLN A 118 -7.30 9.19 -14.74
N MET A 119 -6.43 8.40 -14.10
CA MET A 119 -5.64 8.81 -12.92
C MET A 119 -4.84 10.08 -13.20
N ARG A 120 -4.17 10.14 -14.37
CA ARG A 120 -3.44 11.34 -14.80
C ARG A 120 -4.35 12.57 -14.92
N LYS A 121 -5.53 12.42 -15.52
CA LYS A 121 -6.52 13.52 -15.63
C LYS A 121 -7.00 14.00 -14.25
N ASP A 122 -7.11 13.06 -13.31
CA ASP A 122 -7.55 13.32 -11.94
C ASP A 122 -6.41 13.72 -11.01
N ARG A 123 -5.20 13.94 -11.55
CA ARG A 123 -4.00 14.35 -10.81
C ARG A 123 -3.55 13.35 -9.73
N GLN A 124 -3.84 12.07 -9.96
CA GLN A 124 -3.35 10.97 -9.15
C GLN A 124 -2.00 10.51 -9.69
N TRP A 125 -0.91 11.00 -9.09
CA TRP A 125 0.45 10.79 -9.60
C TRP A 125 1.07 9.45 -9.18
N ILE A 126 0.45 8.77 -8.22
CA ILE A 126 0.83 7.44 -7.74
C ILE A 126 -0.41 6.54 -7.70
N SER A 127 -0.22 5.25 -7.92
CA SER A 127 -1.29 4.25 -7.89
C SER A 127 -0.87 3.05 -7.06
N TYR A 128 -1.73 2.59 -6.16
CA TYR A 128 -1.51 1.38 -5.36
C TYR A 128 -2.47 0.26 -5.78
N LEU A 129 -2.05 -0.98 -5.60
CA LEU A 129 -2.91 -2.15 -5.74
C LEU A 129 -2.46 -3.30 -4.86
N TYR A 130 -3.43 -4.13 -4.48
CA TYR A 130 -3.17 -5.45 -3.90
C TYR A 130 -2.95 -6.49 -5.01
N PRO A 131 -1.81 -7.20 -5.05
CA PRO A 131 -1.45 -7.99 -6.22
C PRO A 131 -1.98 -9.43 -6.19
N TYR A 132 -3.05 -9.70 -6.95
CA TYR A 132 -3.46 -11.09 -7.23
C TYR A 132 -2.39 -11.88 -8.02
N ASN A 133 -1.71 -11.21 -8.96
CA ASN A 133 -0.65 -11.82 -9.77
C ASN A 133 0.49 -10.80 -9.97
N ILE A 134 1.49 -10.85 -9.08
CA ILE A 134 2.63 -9.95 -9.11
C ILE A 134 3.32 -9.92 -10.49
N PRO A 135 3.66 -11.06 -11.13
CA PRO A 135 4.26 -11.04 -12.47
C PRO A 135 3.42 -10.28 -13.52
N TYR A 136 2.10 -10.41 -13.48
CA TYR A 136 1.20 -9.72 -14.40
C TYR A 136 1.28 -8.19 -14.20
N TYR A 137 1.04 -7.71 -12.98
CA TYR A 137 1.05 -6.26 -12.70
C TYR A 137 2.45 -5.65 -12.83
N ARG A 138 3.51 -6.40 -12.51
CA ARG A 138 4.89 -5.97 -12.75
C ARG A 138 5.19 -5.76 -14.23
N ARG A 139 4.72 -6.65 -15.11
CA ARG A 139 4.81 -6.43 -16.57
C ARG A 139 4.01 -5.20 -17.05
N LYS A 140 3.04 -4.75 -16.26
CA LYS A 140 2.24 -3.55 -16.55
C LYS A 140 2.83 -2.27 -15.95
N GLY A 141 3.89 -2.32 -15.15
CA GLY A 141 4.58 -1.14 -14.64
C GLY A 141 4.50 -0.96 -13.11
N TRP A 142 3.77 -1.80 -12.38
CA TRP A 142 3.79 -1.79 -10.92
C TRP A 142 5.06 -2.44 -10.36
N GLU A 143 5.42 -2.08 -9.14
CA GLU A 143 6.43 -2.79 -8.35
C GLU A 143 6.01 -2.83 -6.89
N ILE A 144 6.55 -3.79 -6.12
CA ILE A 144 6.29 -3.90 -4.68
C ILE A 144 6.75 -2.61 -3.98
N MET A 145 5.92 -2.12 -3.05
CA MET A 145 6.25 -0.96 -2.20
C MET A 145 6.41 -1.32 -0.72
N SER A 146 5.67 -2.32 -0.24
CA SER A 146 5.67 -2.72 1.18
C SER A 146 5.61 -4.23 1.33
N ASP A 147 6.13 -4.70 2.46
CA ASP A 147 6.04 -6.08 2.89
C ASP A 147 5.14 -6.18 4.12
N LYS A 148 4.51 -7.33 4.29
CA LYS A 148 3.86 -7.77 5.53
C LYS A 148 4.74 -8.81 6.19
N LEU A 149 5.11 -8.58 7.44
CA LEU A 149 5.81 -9.53 8.28
C LEU A 149 4.81 -10.17 9.24
N SER A 150 4.78 -11.49 9.30
CA SER A 150 3.98 -12.24 10.27
C SER A 150 4.90 -12.96 11.24
N PHE A 151 4.69 -12.77 12.54
CA PHE A 151 5.53 -13.35 13.59
C PHE A 151 4.73 -14.22 14.54
N LYS A 152 5.43 -15.15 15.18
CA LYS A 152 4.92 -15.94 16.29
C LYS A 152 6.01 -16.13 17.33
N ILE A 153 5.77 -15.64 18.55
CA ILE A 153 6.72 -15.72 19.66
C ILE A 153 6.08 -16.48 20.84
N LYS A 154 6.89 -17.23 21.58
CA LYS A 154 6.42 -17.86 22.83
C LYS A 154 6.28 -16.83 23.94
N ASP A 155 5.42 -17.15 24.89
CA ASP A 155 5.31 -16.47 26.18
C ASP A 155 6.69 -16.24 26.84
N THR A 156 7.58 -17.22 26.83
CA THR A 156 8.93 -17.12 27.42
C THR A 156 9.88 -16.17 26.69
N GLN A 157 9.53 -15.74 25.48
CA GLN A 157 10.32 -14.82 24.64
C GLN A 157 9.78 -13.39 24.71
N LEU A 158 8.73 -13.15 25.50
CA LEU A 158 8.16 -11.83 25.69
C LEU A 158 9.21 -10.87 26.29
N PRO A 159 9.28 -9.63 25.79
CA PRO A 159 10.26 -8.66 26.23
C PRO A 159 10.04 -8.34 27.72
N LYS A 160 11.15 -8.04 28.40
CA LYS A 160 11.11 -7.62 29.81
C LYS A 160 10.39 -6.30 29.96
N GLN A 161 9.71 -6.15 31.09
CA GLN A 161 9.03 -4.90 31.40
C GLN A 161 10.02 -3.74 31.53
N VAL A 162 9.66 -2.62 30.92
CA VAL A 162 10.37 -1.34 31.03
C VAL A 162 9.56 -0.43 31.95
N ASP A 163 10.20 0.24 32.90
CA ASP A 163 9.51 1.23 33.73
C ASP A 163 9.24 2.50 32.90
N LEU A 164 7.97 2.86 32.78
CA LEU A 164 7.49 3.95 31.91
C LEU A 164 6.46 4.80 32.67
N PRO A 165 6.43 6.12 32.45
CA PRO A 165 5.55 7.02 33.18
C PRO A 165 4.10 6.99 32.70
N GLY A 166 3.85 6.49 31.49
CA GLY A 166 2.52 6.39 30.89
C GLY A 166 1.75 5.14 31.30
N ILE A 167 0.52 5.03 30.79
CA ILE A 167 -0.41 3.94 31.08
C ILE A 167 -1.08 3.43 29.81
N VAL A 168 -1.62 2.21 29.86
CA VAL A 168 -2.45 1.64 28.79
C VAL A 168 -3.89 1.57 29.24
N GLU A 169 -4.81 2.09 28.44
CA GLU A 169 -6.25 1.89 28.59
C GLU A 169 -6.79 1.01 27.46
N ARG A 170 -7.76 0.15 27.79
CA ARG A 170 -8.52 -0.62 26.79
C ARG A 170 -9.75 0.18 26.39
N LYS A 171 -9.97 0.30 25.08
CA LYS A 171 -11.09 1.01 24.44
C LYS A 171 -11.64 0.18 23.29
N GLU A 172 -12.76 0.62 22.77
CA GLU A 172 -13.29 0.16 21.49
C GLU A 172 -12.35 0.59 20.34
N VAL A 173 -12.40 -0.15 19.24
CA VAL A 173 -11.51 0.09 18.09
C VAL A 173 -11.82 1.39 17.34
N ASP A 174 -13.02 1.95 17.54
CA ASP A 174 -13.52 3.19 16.96
C ASP A 174 -13.38 4.41 17.89
N ASP A 175 -12.66 4.27 19.01
CA ASP A 175 -12.42 5.37 19.94
C ASP A 175 -11.70 6.55 19.24
N PRO A 176 -12.11 7.81 19.48
CA PRO A 176 -11.50 8.98 18.83
C PRO A 176 -9.98 9.07 18.97
N ASP A 177 -9.42 8.59 20.08
CA ASP A 177 -7.97 8.61 20.29
C ASP A 177 -7.23 7.64 19.36
N VAL A 178 -7.87 6.54 18.93
CA VAL A 178 -7.33 5.63 17.91
C VAL A 178 -7.14 6.38 16.60
N TYR A 179 -8.17 7.10 16.16
CA TYR A 179 -8.13 7.87 14.93
C TYR A 179 -7.11 9.00 14.98
N GLN A 180 -7.00 9.68 16.13
CA GLN A 180 -6.00 10.72 16.32
C GLN A 180 -4.58 10.15 16.21
N VAL A 181 -4.27 9.05 16.90
CA VAL A 181 -2.94 8.44 16.86
C VAL A 181 -2.60 7.96 15.47
N TYR A 182 -3.52 7.29 14.77
CA TYR A 182 -3.28 6.85 13.41
C TYR A 182 -3.07 8.03 12.45
N HIS A 183 -3.83 9.13 12.60
CA HIS A 183 -3.63 10.31 11.76
C HIS A 183 -2.23 10.91 11.94
N GLU A 184 -1.78 11.10 13.19
CA GLU A 184 -0.41 11.55 13.47
C GLU A 184 0.63 10.55 12.95
N PHE A 185 0.38 9.24 13.09
CA PHE A 185 1.26 8.18 12.59
C PHE A 185 1.36 8.22 11.06
N ALA A 186 0.24 8.26 10.35
CA ALA A 186 0.19 8.22 8.90
C ALA A 186 0.88 9.45 8.27
N LEU A 187 0.84 10.61 8.93
CA LEU A 187 1.56 11.82 8.50
C LEU A 187 3.09 11.74 8.67
N ASN A 188 3.58 10.87 9.54
CA ASN A 188 5.01 10.72 9.82
C ASN A 188 5.62 9.43 9.26
N ASN A 189 4.82 8.54 8.67
CA ASN A 189 5.28 7.26 8.13
C ASN A 189 5.03 7.18 6.62
N HIS A 190 6.11 7.07 5.86
CA HIS A 190 6.07 6.91 4.40
C HIS A 190 5.20 5.71 3.99
N GLY A 191 4.43 5.87 2.92
CA GLY A 191 3.57 4.85 2.34
C GLY A 191 2.13 4.88 2.86
N ALA A 192 1.90 5.35 4.09
CA ALA A 192 0.63 5.20 4.80
C ALA A 192 -0.56 5.88 4.11
N MET A 193 -1.75 5.29 4.21
CA MET A 193 -2.99 5.92 3.77
C MET A 193 -3.42 7.00 4.74
N ILE A 194 -3.91 8.13 4.23
CA ILE A 194 -4.63 9.11 5.04
C ILE A 194 -6.08 8.65 5.14
N ARG A 195 -6.40 7.94 6.23
CA ARG A 195 -7.73 7.37 6.45
C ARG A 195 -8.78 8.45 6.71
N LYS A 196 -9.86 8.40 5.94
CA LYS A 196 -11.16 9.02 6.23
C LYS A 196 -12.10 7.97 6.82
N GLU A 197 -13.32 8.38 7.16
CA GLU A 197 -14.38 7.52 7.72
C GLU A 197 -14.56 6.21 6.91
N LEU A 198 -14.79 6.31 5.59
CA LEU A 198 -14.92 5.12 4.74
C LEU A 198 -13.67 4.21 4.80
N ASN A 199 -12.46 4.77 4.92
CA ASN A 199 -11.26 3.94 4.98
C ASN A 199 -11.18 3.13 6.27
N TRP A 200 -11.66 3.69 7.39
CA TRP A 200 -11.80 2.95 8.64
C TRP A 200 -12.86 1.87 8.55
N GLU A 201 -14.01 2.18 7.94
CA GLU A 201 -15.04 1.18 7.66
C GLU A 201 -14.51 0.05 6.78
N GLU A 202 -13.75 0.34 5.71
CA GLU A 202 -13.13 -0.70 4.87
C GLU A 202 -12.12 -1.55 5.65
N TYR A 203 -11.31 -0.91 6.50
CA TYR A 203 -10.28 -1.58 7.28
C TYR A 203 -10.88 -2.64 8.22
N TRP A 204 -12.04 -2.33 8.81
CA TRP A 204 -12.76 -3.22 9.73
C TRP A 204 -13.84 -4.08 9.07
N ARG A 205 -14.23 -3.80 7.81
CA ARG A 205 -15.37 -4.42 7.12
C ARG A 205 -15.43 -5.95 7.15
N PHE A 206 -14.27 -6.60 7.19
CA PHE A 206 -14.13 -8.06 7.15
C PHE A 206 -13.66 -8.62 8.50
N GLU A 207 -13.92 -7.90 9.60
CA GLU A 207 -13.58 -8.30 10.96
C GLU A 207 -14.78 -8.06 11.88
N ASN A 208 -14.93 -8.92 12.89
CA ASN A 208 -15.90 -8.66 13.95
C ASN A 208 -15.31 -7.64 14.94
N GLU A 209 -15.60 -6.35 14.74
CA GLU A 209 -15.12 -5.24 15.57
C GLU A 209 -15.41 -5.44 17.07
N GLU A 210 -16.57 -6.03 17.40
CA GLU A 210 -16.97 -6.29 18.80
C GLU A 210 -16.07 -7.32 19.51
N GLU A 211 -15.35 -8.14 18.75
CA GLU A 211 -14.37 -9.09 19.27
C GLU A 211 -12.94 -8.54 19.31
N ARG A 212 -12.74 -7.28 18.89
CA ARG A 212 -11.42 -6.63 18.81
C ARG A 212 -11.36 -5.53 19.84
N ILE A 213 -10.18 -5.35 20.45
CA ILE A 213 -9.96 -4.34 21.48
C ILE A 213 -8.80 -3.44 21.03
N ALA A 214 -8.93 -2.14 21.25
CA ALA A 214 -7.83 -1.19 21.16
C ALA A 214 -7.18 -1.00 22.54
N ALA A 215 -5.92 -1.37 22.68
CA ALA A 215 -5.08 -0.93 23.79
C ALA A 215 -4.35 0.35 23.39
N ILE A 216 -4.67 1.47 24.05
CA ILE A 216 -4.11 2.79 23.76
C ILE A 216 -3.12 3.15 24.86
N TYR A 217 -1.88 3.46 24.47
CA TYR A 217 -0.87 3.99 25.37
C TYR A 217 -0.98 5.51 25.47
N TYR A 218 -1.10 6.01 26.70
CA TYR A 218 -1.09 7.43 27.05
C TYR A 218 0.20 7.76 27.78
N ASP A 219 0.88 8.83 27.36
CA ASP A 219 2.09 9.31 28.03
C ASP A 219 1.80 9.97 29.39
N ALA A 220 2.84 10.51 30.04
CA ALA A 220 2.74 11.16 31.35
C ALA A 220 1.76 12.36 31.37
N ASP A 221 1.57 13.02 30.21
CA ASP A 221 0.68 14.17 30.03
C ASP A 221 -0.73 13.75 29.59
N LYS A 222 -1.01 12.44 29.57
CA LYS A 222 -2.26 11.82 29.09
C LYS A 222 -2.52 12.05 27.61
N LYS A 223 -1.48 12.22 26.78
CA LYS A 223 -1.64 12.25 25.33
C LYS A 223 -1.58 10.80 24.79
N PRO A 224 -2.53 10.39 23.92
CA PRO A 224 -2.46 9.08 23.28
C PRO A 224 -1.30 9.07 22.27
N THR A 225 -0.44 8.06 22.32
CA THR A 225 0.78 7.98 21.50
C THR A 225 1.06 6.61 20.89
N GLY A 226 0.23 5.61 21.17
CA GLY A 226 0.29 4.32 20.48
C GLY A 226 -0.99 3.52 20.64
N VAL A 227 -1.27 2.67 19.66
CA VAL A 227 -2.45 1.81 19.60
C VAL A 227 -2.02 0.40 19.24
N LEU A 228 -2.63 -0.57 19.90
CA LEU A 228 -2.54 -1.99 19.63
C LEU A 228 -3.95 -2.54 19.42
N PHE A 229 -4.22 -3.07 18.22
CA PHE A 229 -5.43 -3.84 17.96
C PHE A 229 -5.18 -5.31 18.23
N TYR A 230 -5.94 -5.88 19.16
CA TYR A 230 -5.71 -7.25 19.59
C TYR A 230 -6.98 -7.99 20.00
N TRP A 231 -6.85 -9.32 20.10
CA TRP A 231 -7.81 -10.19 20.76
C TRP A 231 -7.08 -11.40 21.36
N ILE A 232 -7.76 -12.15 22.23
CA ILE A 232 -7.21 -13.38 22.82
C ILE A 232 -8.17 -14.53 22.50
N SER A 233 -7.64 -15.58 21.88
CA SER A 233 -8.38 -16.81 21.55
C SER A 233 -7.42 -18.00 21.62
N ASP A 234 -7.90 -19.16 22.06
CA ASP A 234 -7.12 -20.41 22.10
C ASP A 234 -5.74 -20.28 22.78
N GLU A 235 -5.67 -19.52 23.89
CA GLU A 235 -4.41 -19.24 24.63
C GLU A 235 -3.34 -18.57 23.75
N VAL A 236 -3.76 -17.81 22.74
CA VAL A 236 -2.91 -16.99 21.86
C VAL A 236 -3.33 -15.53 21.97
N PHE A 237 -2.36 -14.64 22.18
CA PHE A 237 -2.54 -13.20 22.03
C PHE A 237 -2.35 -12.83 20.56
N HIS A 238 -3.42 -12.42 19.91
CA HIS A 238 -3.40 -12.06 18.50
C HIS A 238 -3.28 -10.54 18.34
N ILE A 239 -2.31 -10.10 17.54
CA ILE A 239 -2.08 -8.70 17.21
C ILE A 239 -2.47 -8.51 15.75
N LYS A 240 -3.54 -7.73 15.49
CA LYS A 240 -3.91 -7.35 14.13
C LYS A 240 -2.87 -6.39 13.57
N GLU A 241 -2.61 -5.32 14.32
CA GLU A 241 -1.50 -4.41 14.10
C GLU A 241 -1.20 -3.60 15.36
N MET A 242 -0.04 -2.96 15.36
CA MET A 242 0.37 -2.01 16.38
C MET A 242 1.06 -0.84 15.69
N PHE A 243 0.64 0.39 16.00
CA PHE A 243 1.25 1.61 15.50
C PHE A 243 1.46 2.60 16.63
N TYR A 244 2.59 3.32 16.59
CA TYR A 244 3.05 4.16 17.68
C TYR A 244 3.84 5.35 17.16
N LEU A 245 3.78 6.46 17.88
CA LEU A 245 4.44 7.71 17.51
C LEU A 245 5.88 7.81 18.03
N ASN A 246 6.24 6.99 19.01
CA ASN A 246 7.56 6.98 19.63
C ASN A 246 7.88 5.65 20.32
N GLN A 247 9.13 5.49 20.72
CA GLN A 247 9.63 4.26 21.36
C GLN A 247 9.05 4.03 22.76
N GLU A 248 8.63 5.08 23.46
CA GLU A 248 7.99 4.97 24.77
C GLU A 248 6.66 4.21 24.62
N ALA A 249 5.82 4.64 23.68
CA ALA A 249 4.56 3.97 23.38
C ALA A 249 4.75 2.54 22.91
N ARG A 250 5.73 2.27 22.03
CA ARG A 250 6.09 0.90 21.64
C ARG A 250 6.41 0.02 22.85
N ASN A 251 7.26 0.50 23.75
CA ASN A 251 7.64 -0.25 24.95
C ASN A 251 6.44 -0.42 25.90
N GLY A 252 5.58 0.59 26.02
CA GLY A 252 4.36 0.52 26.84
C GLY A 252 3.34 -0.49 26.34
N LEU A 253 3.14 -0.58 25.03
CA LEU A 253 2.29 -1.60 24.42
C LEU A 253 2.88 -3.00 24.56
N TRP A 254 4.20 -3.17 24.44
CA TRP A 254 4.86 -4.45 24.74
C TRP A 254 4.78 -4.84 26.22
N ASN A 255 4.89 -3.89 27.16
CA ASN A 255 4.64 -4.16 28.58
C ASN A 255 3.22 -4.70 28.79
N PHE A 256 2.24 -4.10 28.11
CA PHE A 256 0.84 -4.54 28.16
C PHE A 256 0.67 -5.95 27.58
N ILE A 257 1.27 -6.26 26.43
CA ILE A 257 1.28 -7.62 25.86
C ILE A 257 1.91 -8.59 26.87
N SER A 258 3.09 -8.27 27.42
CA SER A 258 3.79 -9.10 28.39
C SER A 258 3.00 -9.35 29.68
N ALA A 259 2.12 -8.42 30.09
CA ALA A 259 1.26 -8.62 31.26
C ALA A 259 0.23 -9.75 31.08
N HIS A 260 -0.01 -10.21 29.84
CA HIS A 260 -0.88 -11.34 29.53
C HIS A 260 -0.16 -12.70 29.61
N PHE A 261 1.11 -12.74 30.01
CA PHE A 261 1.92 -13.96 30.11
C PHE A 261 1.21 -15.14 30.82
N SER A 262 0.39 -14.86 31.83
CA SER A 262 -0.35 -15.91 32.56
C SER A 262 -1.56 -16.50 31.82
N MET A 263 -1.95 -15.92 30.68
CA MET A 263 -3.18 -16.25 29.94
C MET A 263 -2.90 -16.89 28.57
N VAL A 264 -1.66 -16.82 28.07
CA VAL A 264 -1.32 -17.21 26.70
C VAL A 264 -0.01 -17.97 26.64
N TYR A 265 0.09 -18.92 25.70
CA TYR A 265 1.35 -19.60 25.36
C TYR A 265 2.09 -18.93 24.20
N TRP A 266 1.36 -18.16 23.37
CA TRP A 266 1.89 -17.57 22.16
C TRP A 266 1.38 -16.15 21.97
N VAL A 267 2.22 -15.32 21.36
CA VAL A 267 1.81 -14.06 20.74
C VAL A 267 2.02 -14.19 19.23
N LYS A 268 0.98 -13.94 18.46
CA LYS A 268 1.00 -13.98 16.99
C LYS A 268 0.57 -12.62 16.47
N GLY A 269 1.31 -12.07 15.52
CA GLY A 269 0.96 -10.77 14.98
C GLY A 269 1.48 -10.52 13.58
N ASP A 270 1.02 -9.39 13.05
CA ASP A 270 1.42 -8.86 11.76
C ASP A 270 2.03 -7.46 11.89
N ILE A 271 3.03 -7.16 11.07
CA ILE A 271 3.67 -5.85 10.92
C ILE A 271 3.59 -5.48 9.44
N PHE A 272 2.98 -4.33 9.15
CA PHE A 272 2.71 -3.87 7.79
C PHE A 272 3.82 -2.96 7.21
N LYS A 273 5.04 -3.19 7.66
CA LYS A 273 6.28 -2.48 7.30
C LYS A 273 7.42 -3.49 7.39
N ASN A 274 8.41 -3.37 6.51
CA ASN A 274 9.61 -4.21 6.56
C ASN A 274 10.56 -3.75 7.67
N GLU A 275 10.15 -3.99 8.92
CA GLU A 275 10.91 -3.68 10.13
C GLU A 275 10.91 -4.95 11.01
N PRO A 276 11.96 -5.79 10.90
CA PRO A 276 12.00 -7.09 11.59
C PRO A 276 11.85 -6.94 13.10
N LEU A 277 10.83 -7.60 13.67
CA LEU A 277 10.61 -7.59 15.10
C LEU A 277 11.75 -8.29 15.83
N SER A 278 12.40 -9.28 15.20
CA SER A 278 13.50 -10.03 15.81
C SER A 278 14.61 -9.11 16.33
N PHE A 279 14.91 -8.01 15.63
CA PHE A 279 15.94 -7.04 16.04
C PHE A 279 15.51 -6.17 17.23
N LEU A 280 14.20 -6.04 17.47
CA LEU A 280 13.64 -5.22 18.54
C LEU A 280 13.40 -6.02 19.83
N LEU A 281 13.42 -7.36 19.77
CA LEU A 281 13.26 -8.25 20.92
C LEU A 281 14.59 -8.65 21.53
N ASP A 282 14.60 -8.87 22.85
CA ASP A 282 15.76 -9.41 23.57
C ASP A 282 16.12 -10.83 23.09
N ASP A 283 15.09 -11.67 22.90
CA ASP A 283 15.23 -12.98 22.25
C ASP A 283 14.84 -12.89 20.78
N SER A 284 15.86 -12.69 19.94
CA SER A 284 15.72 -12.60 18.49
C SER A 284 15.55 -13.96 17.79
N GLU A 285 15.61 -15.09 18.51
CA GLU A 285 15.46 -16.44 17.93
C GLU A 285 13.98 -16.76 17.64
N ILE A 286 13.39 -15.97 16.75
CA ILE A 286 12.00 -16.05 16.33
C ILE A 286 11.91 -16.29 14.82
N THR A 287 10.79 -16.86 14.39
CA THR A 287 10.50 -16.99 12.96
C THR A 287 9.54 -15.88 12.53
N GLU A 288 9.98 -15.08 11.58
CA GLU A 288 9.16 -14.08 10.89
C GLU A 288 9.00 -14.50 9.43
N THR A 289 7.76 -14.53 8.95
CA THR A 289 7.47 -14.74 7.54
C THR A 289 7.32 -13.39 6.87
N ILE A 290 8.17 -13.10 5.88
CA ILE A 290 8.06 -11.89 5.06
C ILE A 290 7.34 -12.22 3.75
N ALA A 291 6.34 -11.43 3.40
CA ALA A 291 5.65 -11.52 2.12
C ALA A 291 5.40 -10.12 1.53
N PRO A 292 5.56 -9.93 0.20
CA PRO A 292 5.11 -8.71 -0.46
C PRO A 292 3.64 -8.45 -0.18
N PHE A 293 3.28 -7.23 0.23
CA PHE A 293 1.91 -6.88 0.59
C PHE A 293 1.24 -6.02 -0.48
N PHE A 294 1.72 -4.81 -0.70
CA PHE A 294 1.17 -3.88 -1.69
C PHE A 294 2.17 -3.52 -2.79
N MET A 295 1.64 -3.24 -3.97
CA MET A 295 2.40 -2.70 -5.10
C MET A 295 2.03 -1.23 -5.33
N ALA A 296 3.02 -0.44 -5.74
CA ALA A 296 2.85 0.93 -6.19
C ALA A 296 3.23 1.07 -7.68
N ARG A 297 2.81 2.18 -8.28
CA ARG A 297 3.20 2.62 -9.61
C ARG A 297 3.12 4.14 -9.73
N ILE A 298 4.18 4.76 -10.24
CA ILE A 298 4.13 6.15 -10.68
C ILE A 298 3.27 6.28 -11.95
N VAL A 299 2.29 7.17 -11.91
CA VAL A 299 1.33 7.40 -13.02
C VAL A 299 1.86 8.43 -14.00
N ASP A 300 2.39 9.56 -13.51
CA ASP A 300 3.04 10.60 -14.30
C ASP A 300 4.39 10.95 -13.65
N VAL A 301 5.49 10.58 -14.31
CA VAL A 301 6.84 10.76 -13.77
C VAL A 301 7.16 12.23 -13.52
N LYS A 302 6.76 13.13 -14.42
CA LYS A 302 7.07 14.55 -14.30
C LYS A 302 6.36 15.15 -13.09
N GLU A 303 5.04 14.96 -13.02
CA GLU A 303 4.23 15.53 -11.95
C GLU A 303 4.54 14.89 -10.59
N PHE A 304 4.86 13.60 -10.56
CA PHE A 304 5.32 12.93 -9.35
C PHE A 304 6.64 13.52 -8.83
N LEU A 305 7.66 13.66 -9.71
CA LEU A 305 8.98 14.17 -9.33
C LEU A 305 8.93 15.63 -8.86
N LEU A 306 8.05 16.47 -9.42
CA LEU A 306 7.90 17.87 -8.99
C LEU A 306 7.43 18.01 -7.54
N GLU A 307 6.60 17.08 -7.07
CA GLU A 307 6.06 17.08 -5.71
C GLU A 307 6.89 16.20 -4.75
N TYR A 308 7.78 15.37 -5.28
CA TYR A 308 8.55 14.42 -4.48
C TYR A 308 9.50 15.15 -3.50
N PRO A 309 9.43 14.85 -2.19
CA PRO A 309 10.23 15.55 -1.19
C PRO A 309 11.64 14.97 -1.11
N PHE A 310 12.48 15.33 -2.07
CA PHE A 310 13.93 15.06 -2.00
C PHE A 310 14.52 15.68 -0.72
N GLU A 311 15.39 14.94 -0.01
CA GLU A 311 15.96 15.39 1.27
C GLU A 311 16.79 16.66 1.14
N LYS A 312 17.51 16.80 0.01
CA LYS A 312 18.37 17.94 -0.25
C LYS A 312 18.63 18.16 -1.74
N PRO A 313 18.90 19.42 -2.15
CA PRO A 313 19.44 19.74 -3.46
C PRO A 313 20.76 19.02 -3.73
N VAL A 314 20.95 18.56 -4.96
CA VAL A 314 22.18 17.88 -5.41
C VAL A 314 22.60 18.35 -6.80
N GLU A 315 23.76 17.89 -7.28
CA GLU A 315 24.21 18.14 -8.65
C GLU A 315 23.15 17.64 -9.67
N PRO A 316 22.96 18.34 -10.81
CA PRO A 316 21.98 17.93 -11.80
C PRO A 316 22.20 16.50 -12.32
N PHE A 317 21.10 15.79 -12.51
CA PHE A 317 21.06 14.45 -13.12
C PHE A 317 19.77 14.29 -13.91
N TYR A 318 19.69 13.25 -14.72
CA TYR A 318 18.48 12.96 -15.48
C TYR A 318 18.18 11.48 -15.52
N PHE A 319 16.89 11.15 -15.42
CA PHE A 319 16.37 9.83 -15.68
C PHE A 319 16.13 9.64 -17.17
N VAL A 320 16.47 8.46 -17.69
CA VAL A 320 15.96 7.93 -18.95
C VAL A 320 15.02 6.79 -18.57
N VAL A 321 13.72 7.02 -18.70
CA VAL A 321 12.68 6.10 -18.22
C VAL A 321 12.06 5.35 -19.39
N ASP A 322 11.94 4.03 -19.23
CA ASP A 322 11.18 3.13 -20.10
C ASP A 322 9.89 2.68 -19.35
N ASP A 323 8.69 2.96 -19.89
CA ASP A 323 7.37 2.55 -19.37
C ASP A 323 6.62 1.72 -20.45
N PRO A 324 6.17 0.49 -20.12
CA PRO A 324 5.53 -0.40 -21.09
C PRO A 324 4.06 -0.06 -21.44
N ILE A 325 3.43 0.89 -20.75
CA ILE A 325 2.01 1.23 -20.91
C ILE A 325 1.79 2.73 -21.09
N ALA A 326 2.38 3.56 -20.22
CA ALA A 326 2.13 4.99 -20.20
C ALA A 326 3.18 5.73 -21.04
N GLU A 327 2.85 6.02 -22.30
CA GLU A 327 3.78 6.65 -23.24
C GLU A 327 4.36 7.98 -22.75
N TRP A 328 3.62 8.74 -21.95
CA TRP A 328 4.09 10.01 -21.39
C TRP A 328 5.17 9.87 -20.32
N ASN A 329 5.41 8.65 -19.83
CA ASN A 329 6.52 8.34 -18.92
C ASN A 329 7.78 7.90 -19.67
N ASN A 330 7.73 7.66 -20.98
CA ASN A 330 8.90 7.34 -21.78
C ASN A 330 9.68 8.62 -22.11
N GLY A 331 10.97 8.66 -21.77
CA GLY A 331 11.85 9.75 -22.16
C GLY A 331 12.81 10.23 -21.08
N ILE A 332 13.21 11.50 -21.21
CA ILE A 332 14.21 12.14 -20.35
C ILE A 332 13.50 13.03 -19.33
N PHE A 333 13.90 12.90 -18.07
CA PHE A 333 13.47 13.76 -16.96
C PHE A 333 14.72 14.25 -16.23
N ALA A 334 15.18 15.45 -16.56
CA ALA A 334 16.34 16.07 -15.94
C ALA A 334 15.93 16.92 -14.74
N LEU A 335 16.61 16.68 -13.61
CA LEU A 335 16.40 17.34 -12.34
C LEU A 335 17.54 18.33 -12.09
N SER A 336 17.18 19.55 -11.68
CA SER A 336 18.13 20.54 -11.19
C SER A 336 17.47 21.41 -10.13
N TRP A 337 18.28 21.97 -9.24
CA TRP A 337 17.82 22.85 -8.18
C TRP A 337 18.34 24.26 -8.43
N ASP A 338 17.52 25.27 -8.15
CA ASP A 338 17.95 26.66 -8.13
C ASP A 338 18.65 27.04 -6.82
N GLU A 339 19.07 28.30 -6.70
CA GLU A 339 19.78 28.82 -5.52
C GLU A 339 18.95 28.77 -4.24
N ASP A 340 17.61 28.77 -4.36
CA ASP A 340 16.68 28.64 -3.24
C ASP A 340 16.36 27.17 -2.89
N GLY A 341 16.97 26.22 -3.60
CA GLY A 341 16.76 24.78 -3.41
C GLY A 341 15.43 24.28 -3.99
N LYS A 342 14.79 25.03 -4.89
CA LYS A 342 13.57 24.58 -5.57
C LYS A 342 13.92 23.72 -6.79
N LEU A 343 13.23 22.58 -6.91
CA LEU A 343 13.39 21.64 -8.01
C LEU A 343 12.78 22.18 -9.32
N HIS A 344 13.51 21.98 -10.42
CA HIS A 344 13.09 22.23 -11.79
C HIS A 344 13.28 20.98 -12.64
N LEU A 345 12.30 20.67 -13.49
CA LEU A 345 12.36 19.57 -14.45
C LEU A 345 12.50 20.08 -15.89
N SER A 346 13.36 19.42 -16.68
CA SER A 346 13.47 19.60 -18.13
C SER A 346 13.53 18.26 -18.86
N ASP A 347 13.24 18.27 -20.15
CA ASP A 347 13.45 17.16 -21.07
C ASP A 347 14.86 17.16 -21.71
N GLU A 348 15.62 18.23 -21.52
CA GLU A 348 17.01 18.33 -21.97
C GLU A 348 17.96 17.49 -21.06
N PRO A 349 18.82 16.64 -21.64
CA PRO A 349 19.74 15.78 -20.86
C PRO A 349 20.87 16.60 -20.23
N LYS A 350 20.63 17.11 -19.03
CA LYS A 350 21.61 17.87 -18.24
C LYS A 350 22.09 17.08 -17.03
N GLY A 351 23.41 16.94 -16.91
CA GLY A 351 24.04 16.30 -15.77
C GLY A 351 24.26 14.79 -15.95
N LYS A 352 24.17 14.03 -14.85
CA LYS A 352 24.45 12.58 -14.84
C LYS A 352 23.28 11.75 -15.35
N ARG A 353 23.56 10.78 -16.22
CA ARG A 353 22.56 9.86 -16.77
C ARG A 353 22.24 8.74 -15.79
N ILE A 354 20.96 8.47 -15.59
CA ILE A 354 20.46 7.29 -14.87
C ILE A 354 19.37 6.65 -15.73
N ARG A 355 19.59 5.43 -16.24
CA ARG A 355 18.59 4.70 -17.02
C ARG A 355 17.94 3.60 -16.20
N LEU A 356 16.61 3.51 -16.27
CA LEU A 356 15.82 2.47 -15.63
C LEU A 356 14.41 2.40 -16.22
N ASN A 357 13.64 1.38 -15.84
CA ASN A 357 12.22 1.30 -16.18
C ASN A 357 11.33 1.88 -15.06
N ILE A 358 10.05 2.11 -15.37
CA ILE A 358 9.08 2.69 -14.41
C ILE A 358 8.95 1.87 -13.12
N GLN A 359 9.11 0.55 -13.19
CA GLN A 359 9.04 -0.35 -12.03
C GLN A 359 10.20 -0.08 -11.07
N THR A 360 11.43 0.00 -11.58
CA THR A 360 12.61 0.32 -10.79
C THR A 360 12.53 1.75 -10.23
N LEU A 361 11.95 2.70 -10.98
CA LEU A 361 11.81 4.09 -10.54
C LEU A 361 10.87 4.16 -9.34
N THR A 362 9.72 3.50 -9.48
CA THR A 362 8.75 3.37 -8.39
C THR A 362 9.36 2.66 -7.19
N CYS A 363 10.06 1.54 -7.38
CA CYS A 363 10.73 0.79 -6.32
C CYS A 363 11.72 1.65 -5.52
N MET A 364 12.50 2.46 -6.23
CA MET A 364 13.51 3.32 -5.65
C MET A 364 12.90 4.50 -4.88
N LEU A 365 11.92 5.19 -5.48
CA LEU A 365 11.29 6.37 -4.85
C LEU A 365 10.30 6.00 -3.73
N MET A 366 9.73 4.80 -3.76
CA MET A 366 8.99 4.22 -2.63
C MET A 366 9.91 3.55 -1.60
N ASN A 367 11.22 3.72 -1.73
CA ASN A 367 12.27 3.16 -0.88
C ASN A 367 12.15 1.65 -0.61
N TYR A 368 11.55 0.87 -1.52
CA TYR A 368 11.52 -0.57 -1.36
C TYR A 368 12.91 -1.17 -1.54
N ARG A 369 13.72 -0.61 -2.44
CA ARG A 369 15.16 -0.91 -2.58
C ARG A 369 15.95 0.35 -2.91
N ARG A 370 17.11 0.49 -2.27
CA ARG A 370 18.06 1.59 -2.49
C ARG A 370 18.74 1.53 -3.87
N ALA A 371 19.21 2.68 -4.35
CA ALA A 371 19.81 2.84 -5.68
C ALA A 371 21.04 1.95 -5.88
N ALA A 372 21.90 1.83 -4.87
CA ALA A 372 23.10 1.00 -4.90
C ALA A 372 22.78 -0.49 -5.06
N TYR A 373 21.71 -0.98 -4.40
CA TYR A 373 21.22 -2.34 -4.60
C TYR A 373 20.74 -2.54 -6.03
N LEU A 374 19.90 -1.63 -6.53
CA LEU A 374 19.32 -1.71 -7.87
C LEU A 374 20.37 -1.64 -8.98
N ALA A 375 21.42 -0.84 -8.80
CA ALA A 375 22.57 -0.81 -9.70
C ALA A 375 23.36 -2.12 -9.69
N ARG A 376 23.63 -2.67 -8.50
CA ARG A 376 24.37 -3.94 -8.34
C ARG A 376 23.71 -5.13 -9.04
N ILE A 377 22.38 -5.12 -9.15
CA ILE A 377 21.62 -6.16 -9.85
C ILE A 377 21.19 -5.74 -11.27
N GLU A 378 21.83 -4.71 -11.83
CA GLU A 378 21.64 -4.26 -13.22
C GLU A 378 20.20 -3.80 -13.54
N ARG A 379 19.42 -3.40 -12.52
CA ARG A 379 18.08 -2.78 -12.69
C ARG A 379 18.15 -1.28 -12.93
N LEU A 380 19.28 -0.65 -12.58
CA LEU A 380 19.57 0.78 -12.73
C LEU A 380 20.96 0.91 -13.37
N ASP A 381 21.04 1.58 -14.51
CA ASP A 381 22.28 1.86 -15.27
C ASP A 381 22.70 3.31 -15.04
N ALA A 382 23.74 3.51 -14.23
CA ALA A 382 24.30 4.83 -13.90
C ALA A 382 25.78 4.72 -13.49
N ASP A 383 26.50 5.84 -13.54
CA ASP A 383 27.85 5.93 -12.96
C ASP A 383 27.79 6.00 -11.42
N ASN A 384 28.90 5.67 -10.75
CA ASN A 384 28.97 5.66 -9.27
C ASN A 384 28.57 7.01 -8.66
N LYS A 385 28.92 8.13 -9.33
CA LYS A 385 28.60 9.47 -8.83
C LYS A 385 27.08 9.70 -8.86
N ALA A 386 26.38 9.27 -9.90
CA ALA A 386 24.91 9.32 -9.95
C ALA A 386 24.26 8.46 -8.86
N ILE A 387 24.81 7.27 -8.59
CA ILE A 387 24.32 6.41 -7.50
C ILE A 387 24.49 7.12 -6.15
N GLU A 388 25.65 7.72 -5.89
CA GLU A 388 25.91 8.51 -4.68
C GLU A 388 24.94 9.69 -4.53
N LEU A 389 24.62 10.39 -5.62
CA LEU A 389 23.63 11.48 -5.61
C LEU A 389 22.25 10.93 -5.17
N LEU A 390 21.79 9.84 -5.79
CA LEU A 390 20.51 9.20 -5.46
C LEU A 390 20.43 8.74 -4.00
N GLU A 391 21.47 8.05 -3.51
CA GLU A 391 21.53 7.60 -2.11
C GLU A 391 21.47 8.74 -1.11
N SER A 392 21.93 9.94 -1.51
CA SER A 392 22.02 11.09 -0.63
C SER A 392 20.80 12.00 -0.63
N THR A 393 19.94 11.92 -1.66
CA THR A 393 18.80 12.83 -1.88
C THR A 393 17.44 12.12 -1.74
N ILE A 394 17.40 10.79 -1.88
CA ILE A 394 16.18 10.01 -1.69
C ILE A 394 16.05 9.65 -0.20
N PRO A 395 14.93 10.00 0.46
CA PRO A 395 14.69 9.65 1.86
C PRO A 395 14.82 8.16 2.13
N ASP A 396 15.35 7.79 3.29
CA ASP A 396 15.57 6.40 3.69
C ASP A 396 14.61 5.97 4.81
N MET A 397 13.40 5.59 4.42
CA MET A 397 12.37 5.01 5.28
C MET A 397 11.56 3.97 4.52
N GLU A 398 11.43 2.75 5.05
CA GLU A 398 10.58 1.72 4.45
C GLU A 398 9.10 2.12 4.50
N ALA A 399 8.35 1.77 3.45
CA ALA A 399 6.93 2.06 3.40
C ALA A 399 6.13 1.21 4.39
N TYR A 400 5.27 1.87 5.18
CA TYR A 400 4.20 1.25 5.93
C TYR A 400 2.90 1.29 5.12
N PHE A 401 2.15 0.19 5.09
CA PHE A 401 0.81 0.17 4.50
C PHE A 401 -0.03 -0.99 5.04
N SER A 402 -1.09 -0.70 5.81
CA SER A 402 -1.96 -1.73 6.44
C SER A 402 -3.37 -1.82 5.85
N ASP A 403 -3.73 -0.93 4.93
CA ASP A 403 -5.04 -0.88 4.30
C ASP A 403 -5.24 -1.96 3.24
N TYR A 404 -6.51 -2.28 2.94
CA TYR A 404 -6.90 -3.23 1.91
C TYR A 404 -8.10 -2.70 1.12
N PHE A 405 -8.07 -2.79 -0.22
CA PHE A 405 -9.17 -2.39 -1.10
C PHE A 405 -9.23 -3.22 -2.37
#